data_AF-A0A164G9T6-F1
#
_entry.id   AF-A0A164G9T6-F1
#
_cell.length_a   1.000
_cell.length_b   1.000
_cell.length_c   1.000
_cell.angle_alpha   90.00
_cell.angle_beta   90.00
_cell.angle_gamma   90.00
#
_symmetry.space_group_name_H-M   'P 1'
#
loop_
_entity.id
_entity.type
_entity.pdbx_description
1 polymer ?
#
loop_
_entity_poly.entity_id
_entity_poly.type
_entity_poly.pdbx_seq_one_letter_code
_entity_poly.pdbx_strand_id
1 'polypeptide(L)'
;TNPLAEITHKRRVSALGPGGLTRERAGFEVRDVHVTHYGRVCPIETPEGPNIGLINSLALYARLNEYGFIETPYRRVVEGKVTMDI
;
A
#
# COMPACT_ATOMS: atom_id res chain seq x y z
N THR A 1 23.03 6.73 -0.78
CA THR A 1 21.77 7.47 -0.58
C THR A 1 21.43 8.15 -1.88
N ASN A 2 20.36 7.74 -2.55
CA ASN A 2 19.92 8.28 -3.84
C ASN A 2 18.52 8.91 -3.70
N PRO A 3 18.14 9.87 -4.57
CA PRO A 3 16.85 10.57 -4.47
C PRO A 3 15.64 9.63 -4.46
N LEU A 4 15.71 8.53 -5.22
CA LEU A 4 14.65 7.53 -5.25
C LEU A 4 14.50 6.83 -3.89
N ALA A 5 15.60 6.46 -3.23
CA ALA A 5 15.52 5.84 -1.91
C ALA A 5 14.92 6.78 -0.86
N GLU A 6 15.16 8.08 -0.95
CA GLU A 6 14.54 9.07 -0.06
C GLU A 6 13.03 9.14 -0.26
N ILE A 7 12.57 9.21 -1.51
CA ILE A 7 11.13 9.27 -1.84
C ILE A 7 10.44 7.98 -1.42
N THR A 8 11.02 6.82 -1.74
CA THR A 8 10.50 5.52 -1.32
C THR A 8 10.41 5.42 0.20
N HIS A 9 11.44 5.86 0.92
CA HIS A 9 11.44 5.81 2.38
C HIS A 9 10.33 6.68 2.99
N LYS A 10 10.08 7.87 2.43
CA LYS A 10 8.98 8.76 2.86
C LYS A 10 7.59 8.20 2.54
N ARG A 11 7.45 7.33 1.53
CA ARG A 11 6.18 6.70 1.11
C ARG A 11 5.97 5.30 1.68
N ARG A 12 6.77 4.90 2.67
CA ARG A 12 6.71 3.57 3.31
C ARG A 12 5.62 3.52 4.38
N VAL A 13 4.90 2.41 4.42
CA VAL A 13 3.88 2.07 5.42
C VAL A 13 4.36 0.84 6.20
N SER A 14 4.19 0.87 7.52
CA SER A 14 4.63 -0.20 8.42
C SER A 14 3.46 -0.66 9.29
N ALA A 15 3.23 -1.97 9.32
CA ALA A 15 2.32 -2.60 10.29
C ALA A 15 2.98 -2.84 11.66
N LEU A 16 4.29 -2.58 11.77
CA LEU A 16 5.07 -2.68 12.99
C LEU A 16 5.02 -1.34 13.76
N GLY A 17 4.86 -1.40 15.08
CA GLY A 17 4.86 -0.22 15.95
C GLY A 17 3.95 -0.38 17.16
N PRO A 18 3.85 0.65 18.02
CA PRO A 18 2.89 0.66 19.13
C PRO A 18 1.46 0.57 18.59
N GLY A 19 0.70 -0.43 19.04
CA GLY A 19 -0.66 -0.73 18.52
C GLY A 19 -0.67 -1.55 17.22
N GLY A 20 0.50 -1.85 16.65
CA GLY A 20 0.67 -2.72 15.49
C GLY A 20 1.04 -4.16 15.86
N LEU A 21 1.46 -4.92 14.85
CA LEU A 21 1.90 -6.31 15.02
C LEU A 21 3.37 -6.37 15.44
N THR A 22 3.73 -7.41 16.20
CA THR A 22 5.13 -7.78 16.41
C THR A 22 5.55 -8.82 15.36
N ARG A 23 6.83 -8.83 14.99
CA ARG A 23 7.39 -9.73 13.96
C ARG A 23 7.11 -11.21 14.25
N GLU A 24 7.13 -11.57 15.53
CA GLU A 24 6.95 -12.93 16.04
C GLU A 24 5.47 -13.36 16.11
N ARG A 25 4.54 -12.40 16.25
CA ARG A 25 3.09 -12.67 16.33
C ARG A 25 2.36 -12.49 15.00
N ALA A 26 3.01 -11.91 14.00
CA ALA A 26 2.43 -11.75 12.67
C ALA A 26 2.34 -13.10 11.96
N GLY A 27 1.12 -13.65 11.87
CA GLY A 27 0.81 -14.88 11.16
C GLY A 27 1.03 -14.78 9.64
N PHE A 28 0.86 -15.89 8.95
CA PHE A 28 1.03 -15.95 7.50
C PHE A 28 -0.02 -15.11 6.75
N GLU A 29 -1.26 -15.10 7.23
CA GLU A 29 -2.40 -14.43 6.59
C GLU A 29 -2.21 -12.91 6.44
N VAL A 30 -1.56 -12.27 7.41
CA VAL A 30 -1.33 -10.81 7.40
C VAL A 30 -0.15 -10.39 6.50
N ARG A 31 0.68 -11.34 6.06
CA ARG A 31 1.83 -11.09 5.17
C ARG A 31 1.46 -11.29 3.70
N ASP A 32 0.38 -11.99 3.43
CA ASP A 32 -0.05 -12.29 2.07
C ASP A 32 -0.67 -11.07 1.38
N VAL A 33 -0.62 -11.08 0.04
CA VAL A 33 -1.16 -9.99 -0.77
C VAL A 33 -2.66 -10.17 -0.91
N HIS A 34 -3.42 -9.37 -0.18
CA HIS A 34 -4.86 -9.30 -0.34
C HIS A 34 -5.28 -8.53 -1.61
N VAL A 35 -6.42 -8.91 -2.20
CA VAL A 35 -6.97 -8.28 -3.42
C VAL A 35 -7.23 -6.78 -3.28
N THR A 36 -7.49 -6.31 -2.05
CA THR A 36 -7.73 -4.88 -1.76
C THR A 36 -6.46 -4.03 -1.88
N HIS A 37 -5.27 -4.63 -1.91
CA HIS A 37 -4.02 -3.90 -2.13
C HIS A 37 -3.95 -3.29 -3.54
N TYR A 38 -4.70 -3.82 -4.50
CA TYR A 38 -4.70 -3.34 -5.87
C TYR A 38 -4.97 -1.83 -5.95
N GLY A 39 -4.00 -1.10 -6.51
CA GLY A 39 -4.04 0.36 -6.66
C GLY A 39 -3.78 1.18 -5.39
N ARG A 40 -3.72 0.54 -4.20
CA ARG A 40 -3.55 1.19 -2.90
C ARG A 40 -2.15 0.99 -2.32
N VAL A 41 -1.69 -0.25 -2.28
CA VAL A 41 -0.40 -0.68 -1.73
C VAL A 41 0.37 -1.43 -2.80
N CYS A 42 1.68 -1.22 -2.89
CA CYS A 42 2.52 -1.94 -3.84
C CYS A 42 2.65 -3.42 -3.42
N PRO A 43 2.24 -4.39 -4.26
CA PRO A 43 2.34 -5.81 -3.90
C PRO A 43 3.77 -6.38 -4.11
N ILE A 44 4.64 -5.63 -4.78
CA ILE A 44 5.99 -6.08 -5.16
C ILE A 44 7.04 -5.52 -4.20
N GLU A 45 6.92 -4.25 -3.81
CA GLU A 45 7.91 -3.56 -3.00
C GLU A 45 7.70 -3.83 -1.50
N THR A 46 8.23 -4.97 -1.06
CA THR A 46 8.37 -5.36 0.34
C THR A 46 9.84 -5.76 0.60
N PRO A 47 10.41 -5.48 1.78
CA PRO A 47 11.72 -6.02 2.11
C PRO A 47 11.66 -7.55 2.21
N GLU A 48 12.76 -8.18 1.83
CA GLU A 48 12.94 -9.62 2.00
C GLU A 48 13.19 -9.99 3.48
N GLY A 49 13.00 -11.26 3.81
CA GLY A 49 13.29 -11.81 5.12
C GLY A 49 12.16 -11.62 6.16
N PRO A 50 12.47 -11.40 7.44
CA PRO A 50 11.46 -11.43 8.52
C PRO A 50 10.35 -10.38 8.42
N ASN A 51 10.58 -9.31 7.67
CA ASN A 51 9.64 -8.19 7.53
C ASN A 51 8.78 -8.28 6.26
N ILE A 52 8.85 -9.39 5.51
CA ILE A 52 8.07 -9.57 4.28
C ILE A 52 6.57 -9.41 4.57
N GLY A 53 5.90 -8.57 3.78
CA GLY A 53 4.47 -8.24 3.90
C GLY A 53 4.11 -7.31 5.06
N LEU A 54 5.01 -7.08 6.03
CA LEU A 54 4.79 -6.20 7.18
C LEU A 54 5.19 -4.74 6.94
N ILE A 55 6.08 -4.54 5.96
CA ILE A 55 6.50 -3.22 5.49
C ILE A 55 6.19 -3.18 4.01
N ASN A 56 5.36 -2.22 3.61
CA ASN A 56 4.98 -2.05 2.22
C ASN A 56 5.16 -0.59 1.80
N SER A 57 5.13 -0.34 0.50
CA SER A 57 5.11 1.01 -0.06
C SER A 57 3.72 1.40 -0.55
N LEU A 58 3.36 2.68 -0.45
CA LEU A 58 2.16 3.20 -1.10
C LEU A 58 2.25 3.05 -2.62
N ALA A 59 1.14 2.69 -3.26
CA ALA A 59 1.07 2.68 -4.72
C ALA A 59 1.20 4.11 -5.29
N LEU A 60 1.44 4.18 -6.60
CA LEU A 60 1.82 5.43 -7.29
C LEU A 60 0.75 6.53 -7.17
N TYR A 61 -0.52 6.18 -7.35
CA TYR A 61 -1.66 7.10 -7.28
C TYR A 61 -2.45 6.99 -5.97
N ALA A 62 -2.00 6.18 -5.02
CA ALA A 62 -2.68 6.01 -3.75
C ALA A 62 -2.63 7.29 -2.91
N ARG A 63 -3.75 7.61 -2.26
CA ARG A 63 -3.93 8.78 -1.38
C ARG A 63 -4.63 8.35 -0.10
N LEU A 64 -4.52 9.18 0.93
CA LEU A 64 -5.29 9.00 2.17
C LEU A 64 -6.54 9.89 2.09
N ASN A 65 -7.68 9.33 2.48
CA ASN A 65 -8.90 10.10 2.67
C ASN A 65 -8.91 10.81 4.03
N GLU A 66 -9.94 11.62 4.30
CA GLU A 66 -10.07 12.39 5.55
C GLU A 66 -10.12 11.52 6.82
N TYR A 67 -10.50 10.26 6.67
CA TYR A 67 -10.58 9.28 7.76
C TYR A 67 -9.29 8.44 7.92
N GLY A 68 -8.30 8.62 7.04
CA GLY A 68 -7.04 7.88 7.05
C GLY A 68 -7.06 6.54 6.30
N PHE A 69 -8.10 6.24 5.52
CA PHE A 69 -8.12 5.08 4.63
C PHE A 69 -7.39 5.36 3.31
N ILE A 70 -6.83 4.32 2.72
CA ILE A 70 -6.13 4.41 1.43
C ILE A 70 -7.14 4.29 0.29
N GLU A 71 -7.20 5.31 -0.55
CA GLU A 71 -8.01 5.37 -1.75
C GLU A 71 -7.12 5.37 -3.00
N THR A 72 -7.74 4.97 -4.12
CA THR A 72 -7.08 4.95 -5.42
C THR A 72 -8.07 5.45 -6.47
N PRO A 73 -7.66 6.34 -7.38
CA PRO A 73 -8.56 6.93 -8.35
C PRO A 73 -9.00 5.90 -9.40
N TYR A 74 -10.25 5.99 -9.83
CA TYR A 74 -10.83 5.20 -10.91
C TYR A 74 -11.58 6.10 -11.88
N ARG A 75 -11.66 5.68 -13.14
CA ARG A 75 -12.47 6.39 -14.13
C ARG A 75 -13.89 5.87 -14.13
N ARG A 76 -14.85 6.80 -14.17
CA ARG A 76 -16.26 6.45 -14.25
C ARG A 76 -16.60 5.94 -15.66
N VAL A 77 -17.32 4.83 -15.72
CA VAL A 77 -17.84 4.28 -16.98
C VAL A 77 -19.35 4.42 -16.97
N VAL A 78 -19.90 5.11 -17.97
CA VAL A 78 -21.34 5.36 -18.11
C VAL A 78 -21.78 4.83 -19.47
N GLU A 79 -22.76 3.93 -19.50
CA GLU A 79 -23.31 3.33 -20.73
C GLU A 79 -22.24 2.74 -21.67
N GLY A 80 -21.22 2.09 -21.09
CA GLY A 80 -20.12 1.50 -21.85
C GLY A 80 -19.11 2.50 -22.43
N LYS A 81 -19.27 3.80 -22.16
CA LYS A 81 -18.31 4.85 -22.55
C LYS A 81 -17.49 5.28 -21.33
N VAL A 82 -16.17 5.35 -21.52
CA VAL A 82 -15.23 5.81 -20.50
C VAL A 82 -15.29 7.34 -20.43
N THR A 83 -15.53 7.88 -19.23
CA THR A 83 -15.47 9.34 -18.98
C THR A 83 -14.04 9.78 -18.67
N MET A 84 -13.77 11.08 -18.76
CA MET A 84 -12.49 11.68 -18.35
C MET A 84 -12.48 12.09 -16.87
N ASP A 85 -13.55 11.80 -16.14
CA ASP A 85 -13.66 12.07 -14.70
C ASP A 85 -12.85 11.02 -13.92
N ILE A 86 -11.92 11.51 -13.09
CA ILE A 86 -11.00 10.73 -12.24
C ILE A 86 -11.35 10.99 -10.77
#